data_AF-H6RE72-F1
#
_entry.id   AF-H6RE72-F1
#
_cell.length_a   1.000
_cell.length_b   1.000
_cell.length_c   1.000
_cell.angle_alpha   90.00
_cell.angle_beta   90.00
_cell.angle_gamma   90.00
#
_symmetry.space_group_name_H-M   'P 1'
#
loop_
_entity.id
_entity.type
_entity.pdbx_description
1 polymer ?
#
loop_
_entity_poly.entity_id
_entity_poly.type
_entity_poly.pdbx_seq_one_letter_code
_entity_poly.pdbx_strand_id
1 'polypeptide(L)' 'MSCLRLLCAVFFPPLSVFDKSYGSIIIVFLLTRCGWVSKGIAALVILNNPNK' A
#
# COMPACT_ATOMS: atom_id res chain seq x y z
N MET A 1 -12.90 3.21 19.41
CA MET A 1 -12.32 2.69 18.15
C MET A 1 -13.40 2.79 17.08
N SER A 2 -13.49 3.92 16.38
CA SER A 2 -14.59 4.17 15.44
C SER A 2 -14.37 3.45 14.11
N CYS A 3 -15.42 2.87 13.52
CA CYS A 3 -15.36 2.14 12.24
C CYS A 3 -14.74 2.95 11.09
N LEU A 4 -14.90 4.27 11.11
CA LEU A 4 -14.26 5.19 10.17
C LEU A 4 -12.73 5.15 10.23
N ARG A 5 -12.14 4.95 11.42
CA ARG A 5 -10.70 4.81 11.58
C ARG A 5 -10.19 3.48 11.02
N LEU A 6 -11.03 2.44 11.03
CA LEU A 6 -10.73 1.15 10.42
C LEU A 6 -10.75 1.27 8.88
N LEU A 7 -11.76 1.93 8.33
CA LEU A 7 -11.90 2.12 6.88
C LEU A 7 -10.76 2.99 6.31
N CYS A 8 -10.40 4.08 7.00
CA CYS A 8 -9.23 4.90 6.62
C CYS A 8 -7.90 4.14 6.76
N ALA A 9 -7.76 3.23 7.72
CA ALA A 9 -6.54 2.43 7.88
C ALA A 9 -6.35 1.39 6.76
N VAL A 10 -7.45 0.87 6.21
CA VAL A 10 -7.41 -0.09 5.10
C VAL A 10 -7.10 0.60 3.77
N PHE A 11 -7.69 1.78 3.52
CA PHE A 11 -7.50 2.49 2.24
C PHE A 11 -6.24 3.36 2.21
N PHE A 12 -5.83 3.92 3.35
CA PHE A 12 -4.68 4.81 3.46
C PHE A 12 -3.77 4.41 4.64
N PRO A 13 -3.08 3.26 4.52
CA PRO A 13 -2.18 2.77 5.56
C PRO A 13 -1.16 3.80 6.06
N PRO A 14 -0.48 4.62 5.23
CA PRO A 14 0.50 5.58 5.72
C PRO A 14 -0.11 6.76 6.48
N LEU A 15 -1.35 7.18 6.19
CA LEU A 15 -1.99 8.27 6.93
C LEU A 15 -2.38 7.85 8.34
N SER A 16 -2.83 6.59 8.51
CA SER A 16 -3.30 6.11 9.82
C SER A 16 -2.19 6.00 10.87
N VAL A 17 -0.93 6.01 10.43
CA VAL A 17 0.26 5.83 11.27
C VAL A 17 0.97 7.16 11.54
N PHE A 18 0.61 8.22 10.81
CA PHE A 18 1.15 9.58 11.01
C PHE A 18 0.87 10.10 12.43
N ASP A 19 -0.29 9.75 13.01
CA ASP A 19 -0.67 10.10 14.38
C ASP A 19 0.06 9.28 15.46
N LYS A 20 0.67 8.15 15.13
CA LYS A 20 1.07 7.14 16.13
C LYS A 20 2.57 7.04 16.34
N SER A 21 3.43 7.30 15.35
CA SER A 21 4.90 7.32 15.51
C SER A 21 5.65 7.73 14.24
N TYR A 22 6.55 8.72 14.34
CA TYR A 22 7.43 9.16 13.24
C TYR A 22 8.31 8.03 12.67
N GLY A 23 8.72 7.05 13.48
CA GLY A 23 9.54 5.92 13.03
C GLY A 23 8.77 4.86 12.22
N SER A 24 7.46 4.71 12.45
CA SER A 24 6.66 3.65 11.82
C SER A 24 6.19 4.03 10.40
N ILE A 25 6.17 5.32 10.08
CA ILE A 25 5.82 5.85 8.76
C ILE A 25 6.74 5.27 7.67
N ILE A 26 8.05 5.17 7.93
CA ILE A 26 9.04 4.68 6.95
C ILE A 26 8.78 3.19 6.62
N ILE A 27 8.52 2.37 7.64
CA ILE A 27 8.23 0.94 7.46
C ILE A 27 6.92 0.75 6.67
N VAL A 28 5.86 1.47 7.02
CA VAL A 28 4.56 1.37 6.35
C VAL A 28 4.64 1.88 4.90
N PHE A 29 5.45 2.91 4.65
CA PHE A 29 5.69 3.44 3.32
C PHE A 29 6.49 2.46 2.44
N LEU A 30 7.46 1.74 3.01
CA LEU A 30 8.19 0.67 2.33
C LEU A 30 7.27 -0.52 2.01
N LEU A 31 6.46 -0.96 2.98
CA LEU A 31 5.56 -2.10 2.82
C LEU A 31 4.45 -1.82 1.79
N THR A 32 3.90 -0.60 1.81
CA THR A 32 2.92 -0.14 0.81
C THR A 32 3.54 -0.07 -0.58
N ARG A 33 4.77 0.45 -0.71
CA ARG A 33 5.47 0.45 -2.01
C ARG A 33 5.82 -0.96 -2.48
N CYS A 34 6.27 -1.87 -1.62
CA CYS A 34 6.52 -3.27 -2.01
C CYS A 34 5.26 -3.96 -2.54
N GLY A 35 4.11 -3.78 -1.87
CA GLY A 35 2.83 -4.31 -2.35
C GLY A 35 2.36 -3.66 -3.67
N TRP A 36 2.62 -2.37 -3.86
CA TRP A 36 2.29 -1.66 -5.10
C TRP A 36 3.17 -2.06 -6.27
N VAL A 37 4.49 -2.17 -6.05
CA VAL A 37 5.46 -2.57 -7.06
C VAL A 37 5.13 -3.97 -7.60
N SER A 38 4.75 -4.91 -6.73
CA SER A 38 4.29 -6.24 -7.15
C SER A 38 3.06 -6.19 -8.07
N LYS A 39 2.05 -5.35 -7.77
CA LYS A 39 0.87 -5.14 -8.64
C LYS A 39 1.24 -4.51 -9.98
N GLY A 40 2.12 -3.51 -9.97
CA GLY A 40 2.58 -2.85 -11.19
C GLY A 40 3.32 -3.82 -12.12
N ILE A 41 4.20 -4.65 -11.57
CA ILE A 41 4.93 -5.67 -12.33
C ILE A 41 3.96 -6.72 -12.87
N ALA A 42 3.02 -7.21 -12.07
CA ALA A 42 2.02 -8.18 -12.53
C ALA A 42 1.16 -7.63 -13.67
N ALA A 43 0.69 -6.38 -13.58
CA ALA A 43 -0.07 -5.72 -14.65
C ALA A 43 0.76 -5.52 -15.92
N LEU A 44 2.02 -5.10 -15.78
CA LEU A 44 2.95 -4.95 -16.90
C LEU A 44 3.26 -6.29 -17.57
N VAL A 45 3.44 -7.36 -16.79
CA VAL A 45 3.65 -8.73 -17.31
C VAL A 45 2.41 -9.22 -18.06
N ILE A 46 1.20 -9.00 -17.53
CA ILE A 46 -0.05 -9.37 -18.21
C ILE A 46 -0.22 -8.58 -19.51
N LEU A 47 0.12 -7.29 -19.53
CA LEU A 47 -0.04 -6.42 -20.70
C LEU A 47 1.05 -6.62 -21.76
N ASN A 48 2.30 -6.88 -21.35
CA ASN A 48 3.43 -7.11 -22.26
C ASN A 48 3.57 -8.56 -22.70
N ASN A 49 2.78 -9.50 -22.16
CA ASN A 49 2.79 -10.86 -22.67
C ASN A 49 2.14 -10.85 -24.08
N PRO A 50 2.93 -10.95 -25.16
CA PRO A 50 2.41 -10.92 -26.52
C PRO A 50 1.91 -12.31 -26.94
N ASN A 51 1.93 -13.30 -26.05
CA ASN A 51 1.52 -14.68 -26.31
C ASN A 51 0.00 -14.85 -26.12
N LYS A 52 -0.76 -14.19 -27.00
CA LYS A 52 -2.01 -14.73 -27.51
C LYS A 52 -1.78 -15.26 -28.92
#